data_AF-A0A2V9KN92-F1
#
_entry.id   AF-A0A2V9KN92-F1
#
_cell.length_a   1.000
_cell.length_b   1.000
_cell.length_c   1.000
_cell.angle_alpha   90.00
_cell.angle_beta   90.00
_cell.angle_gamma   90.00
#
_symmetry.space_group_name_H-M   'P 1'
#
loop_
_entity.id
_entity.type
_entity.pdbx_description
1 polymer ?
#
loop_
_entity_poly.entity_id
_entity_poly.type
_entity_poly.pdbx_seq_one_letter_code
_entity_poly.pdbx_strand_id
1 'polypeptide(L)'
;METGVVAGHTKSAAIFTHNRKFIPGGVVSVNRATQPEIVFVKGQGAYIWDADGNQYIDYHAAFAPHFLGHNDPYVTDAVIRVLREGASLYGSGTTVLDSSIQAAKPLTRRFDWPAP
;
A
#
# COMPACT_ATOMS: atom_id res chain seq x y z
N MET A 1 -0.16 1.70 28.63
CA MET A 1 0.80 0.64 28.29
C MET A 1 2.06 1.31 27.82
N GLU A 2 3.14 1.18 28.57
CA GLU A 2 4.42 1.79 28.29
C GLU A 2 5.10 0.97 27.18
N THR A 3 5.24 1.56 25.98
CA THR A 3 5.83 0.90 24.82
C THR A 3 7.34 0.89 24.99
N GLY A 4 7.85 -0.13 25.69
CA GLY A 4 9.28 -0.41 25.73
C GLY A 4 9.80 -0.60 24.31
N VAL A 5 10.91 0.09 23.98
CA VAL A 5 11.59 -0.08 22.69
C VAL A 5 12.06 -1.53 22.60
N VAL A 6 11.56 -2.27 21.61
CA VAL A 6 12.00 -3.64 21.34
C VAL A 6 13.36 -3.60 20.63
N ALA A 7 14.28 -4.45 21.06
CA ALA A 7 15.59 -4.58 20.43
C ALA A 7 15.41 -4.95 18.95
N GLY A 8 16.03 -4.18 18.05
CA GLY A 8 15.85 -4.31 16.60
C GLY A 8 14.81 -3.38 15.97
N HIS A 9 14.08 -2.56 16.76
CA HIS A 9 13.05 -1.61 16.26
C HIS A 9 13.26 -0.17 16.76
N THR A 10 14.51 0.21 17.00
CA THR A 10 14.87 1.51 17.60
C THR A 10 14.51 2.70 16.71
N LYS A 11 14.75 2.61 15.40
CA LYS A 11 14.39 3.66 14.44
C LYS A 11 12.89 3.74 14.26
N SER A 12 12.22 2.58 14.20
CA SER A 12 10.76 2.50 14.15
C SER A 12 10.12 3.20 15.36
N ALA A 13 10.62 2.93 16.58
CA ALA A 13 10.15 3.60 17.80
C ALA A 13 10.38 5.12 17.80
N ALA A 14 11.54 5.57 17.29
CA ALA A 14 11.83 7.01 17.18
C ALA A 14 10.87 7.72 16.20
N ILE A 15 10.60 7.11 15.04
CA ILE A 15 9.66 7.66 14.04
C ILE A 15 8.23 7.67 14.61
N PHE A 16 7.80 6.58 15.26
CA PHE A 16 6.49 6.52 15.89
C PHE A 16 6.31 7.61 16.96
N THR A 17 7.33 7.81 17.81
CA THR A 17 7.34 8.86 18.84
C THR A 17 7.26 10.25 18.23
N HIS A 18 7.96 10.48 17.11
CA HIS A 18 7.85 11.73 16.35
C HIS A 18 6.44 11.94 15.80
N ASN A 19 5.86 10.94 15.15
CA ASN A 19 4.53 11.01 14.53
C ASN A 19 3.42 11.30 15.55
N ARG A 20 3.53 10.78 16.77
CA ARG A 20 2.56 11.04 17.86
C ARG A 20 2.42 12.52 18.25
N LYS A 21 3.36 13.38 17.86
CA LYS A 21 3.26 14.83 18.05
C LYS A 21 2.21 15.48 17.15
N PHE A 22 1.86 14.83 16.03
CA PHE A 22 1.01 15.41 14.97
C PHE A 22 -0.17 14.52 14.58
N ILE A 23 -0.07 13.21 14.80
CA ILE A 23 -1.08 12.22 14.43
C ILE A 23 -1.59 11.55 15.73
N PRO A 24 -2.90 11.62 16.03
CA PRO A 24 -3.47 10.89 17.16
C PRO A 24 -3.14 9.41 17.09
N GLY A 25 -2.48 8.88 18.13
CA GLY A 25 -2.02 7.50 18.17
C GLY A 25 -0.80 7.18 17.29
N GLY A 26 -0.20 8.15 16.60
CA GLY A 26 1.02 7.98 15.80
C GLY A 26 0.83 7.29 14.44
N VAL A 27 -0.41 6.88 14.12
CA VAL A 27 -0.79 6.17 12.89
C VAL A 27 -2.02 6.80 12.25
N VAL A 28 -2.04 6.90 10.92
CA VAL A 28 -3.17 7.51 10.16
C VAL A 28 -4.38 6.58 9.99
N SER A 29 -4.27 5.33 10.45
CA SER A 29 -5.36 4.34 10.46
C SER A 29 -5.06 3.32 11.55
N VAL A 30 -6.07 3.01 12.38
CA VAL A 30 -5.96 2.03 13.47
C VAL A 30 -5.62 0.62 12.95
N ASN A 31 -6.01 0.31 11.72
CA ASN A 31 -5.68 -0.96 11.05
C ASN A 31 -4.17 -1.11 10.74
N ARG A 32 -3.37 -0.06 10.96
CA ARG A 32 -1.91 -0.07 10.80
C ARG A 32 -1.15 -0.19 12.12
N ALA A 33 -1.84 -0.17 13.26
CA ALA A 33 -1.19 -0.32 14.55
C ALA A 33 -0.59 -1.72 14.70
N THR A 34 0.65 -1.81 15.20
CA THR A 34 1.39 -3.07 15.37
C THR A 34 2.12 -3.07 16.71
N GLN A 35 2.42 -4.26 17.26
CA GLN A 35 3.25 -4.40 18.45
C GLN A 35 4.31 -5.49 18.22
N PRO A 36 5.62 -5.17 18.25
CA PRO A 36 6.20 -3.82 18.40
C PRO A 36 5.77 -2.86 17.28
N GLU A 37 5.96 -1.56 17.49
CA GLU A 37 5.71 -0.57 16.43
C GLU A 37 6.73 -0.77 15.30
N ILE A 38 6.24 -1.09 14.10
CA ILE A 38 7.07 -1.30 12.92
C ILE A 38 6.81 -0.21 11.89
N VAL A 39 7.87 0.45 11.42
CA VAL A 39 7.79 1.43 10.34
C VAL A 39 8.38 0.84 9.07
N PHE A 40 7.53 0.43 8.14
CA PHE A 40 7.94 -0.10 6.84
C PHE A 40 8.41 1.02 5.89
N VAL A 41 9.51 0.77 5.17
CA VAL A 41 10.15 1.76 4.26
C VAL A 41 10.32 1.26 2.83
N LYS A 42 10.18 -0.05 2.61
CA LYS A 42 10.35 -0.67 1.28
C LYS A 42 9.50 -1.93 1.17
N GLY A 43 9.02 -2.22 -0.05
CA GLY A 43 8.46 -3.52 -0.43
C GLY A 43 8.98 -3.96 -1.81
N GLN A 44 9.10 -5.27 -2.05
CA GLN A 44 9.42 -5.87 -3.34
C GLN A 44 8.99 -7.33 -3.36
N GLY A 45 8.17 -7.72 -4.32
CA GLY A 45 7.60 -9.07 -4.40
C GLY A 45 6.84 -9.40 -3.11
N ALA A 46 7.13 -10.55 -2.51
CA ALA A 46 6.51 -10.99 -1.25
C ALA A 46 7.20 -10.42 0.01
N TYR A 47 8.14 -9.47 -0.12
CA TYR A 47 8.95 -8.99 0.99
C TYR A 47 8.75 -7.50 1.28
N ILE A 48 8.83 -7.15 2.57
CA ILE A 48 8.85 -5.77 3.06
C ILE A 48 10.02 -5.57 4.03
N TRP A 49 10.52 -4.34 4.13
CA TRP A 49 11.61 -3.96 5.03
C TRP A 49 11.18 -2.82 5.93
N ASP A 50 11.57 -2.88 7.19
CA ASP A 50 11.39 -1.78 8.14
C ASP A 50 12.56 -0.78 8.14
N ALA A 51 12.39 0.32 8.86
CA ALA A 51 13.38 1.39 8.99
C ALA A 51 14.68 0.92 9.67
N ASP A 52 14.61 -0.15 10.46
CA ASP A 52 15.73 -0.77 11.15
C ASP A 52 16.51 -1.73 10.23
N GLY A 53 15.94 -2.10 9.07
CA GLY A 53 16.55 -2.95 8.05
C GLY A 53 16.12 -4.42 8.13
N ASN A 54 15.19 -4.75 9.02
CA ASN A 54 14.66 -6.11 9.11
C ASN A 54 13.79 -6.41 7.89
N GLN A 55 13.95 -7.61 7.33
CA GLN A 55 13.16 -8.11 6.21
C GLN A 55 12.08 -9.08 6.69
N TYR A 56 10.88 -8.93 6.15
CA TYR A 56 9.72 -9.75 6.48
C TYR A 56 9.13 -10.36 5.21
N ILE A 57 8.55 -11.55 5.32
CA ILE A 57 7.62 -12.10 4.31
C ILE A 57 6.24 -11.52 4.62
N ASP A 58 5.64 -10.83 3.65
CA ASP A 58 4.36 -10.13 3.83
C ASP A 58 3.18 -11.05 3.50
N TYR A 59 2.55 -11.59 4.54
CA TYR A 59 1.27 -12.31 4.44
C TYR A 59 0.04 -11.41 4.55
N HIS A 60 0.22 -10.15 4.95
CA HIS A 60 -0.86 -9.20 5.11
C HIS A 60 -1.26 -8.56 3.78
N ALA A 61 -0.30 -8.31 2.90
CA ALA A 61 -0.47 -7.82 1.52
C ALA A 61 -1.41 -6.60 1.41
N ALA A 62 -1.40 -5.74 2.44
CA ALA A 62 -2.31 -4.60 2.63
C ALA A 62 -3.81 -4.93 2.53
N PHE A 63 -4.24 -6.08 3.05
CA PHE A 63 -5.61 -6.62 2.91
C PHE A 63 -5.94 -7.11 1.49
N ALA A 64 -4.93 -7.66 0.78
CA ALA A 64 -4.96 -8.25 -0.56
C ALA A 64 -4.65 -7.40 -1.83
N PRO A 65 -4.64 -6.04 -1.86
CA PRO A 65 -4.30 -5.27 -3.06
C PRO A 65 -2.94 -5.62 -3.68
N HIS A 66 -1.96 -6.04 -2.87
CA HIS A 66 -0.63 -6.43 -3.36
C HIS A 66 -0.58 -7.91 -3.77
N PHE A 67 -1.62 -8.43 -4.41
CA PHE A 67 -1.71 -9.83 -4.84
C PHE A 67 -0.57 -10.23 -5.79
N LEU A 68 -0.14 -9.33 -6.67
CA LEU A 68 1.02 -9.53 -7.56
C LEU A 68 2.37 -9.29 -6.86
N GLY A 69 2.35 -9.00 -5.56
CA GLY A 69 3.52 -8.55 -4.79
C GLY A 69 3.71 -7.03 -4.83
N HIS A 70 4.56 -6.55 -3.94
CA HIS A 70 4.97 -5.15 -3.87
C HIS A 70 5.85 -4.77 -5.06
N ASN A 71 5.64 -3.59 -5.64
CA ASN A 71 6.44 -3.07 -6.75
C ASN A 71 6.62 -4.07 -7.90
N ASP A 72 5.52 -4.71 -8.30
CA ASP A 72 5.48 -5.52 -9.52
C ASP A 72 5.85 -4.64 -10.74
N PRO A 73 6.85 -5.02 -11.55
CA PRO A 73 7.37 -4.16 -12.61
C PRO A 73 6.32 -3.83 -13.67
N TYR A 74 5.42 -4.76 -13.99
CA TYR A 74 4.37 -4.52 -14.98
C TYR A 74 3.35 -3.49 -14.48
N VAL A 75 2.93 -3.60 -13.21
CA VAL A 75 2.06 -2.61 -12.58
C VAL A 75 2.76 -1.25 -12.47
N THR A 76 4.00 -1.22 -12.00
CA THR A 76 4.78 0.02 -11.85
C THR A 76 4.95 0.74 -13.17
N ASP A 77 5.34 0.05 -14.24
CA ASP A 77 5.52 0.65 -15.57
C ASP A 77 4.21 1.19 -16.14
N ALA A 78 3.10 0.47 -15.95
CA ALA A 78 1.78 0.93 -16.37
C ALA A 78 1.37 2.22 -15.64
N VAL A 79 1.58 2.29 -14.32
CA VAL A 79 1.29 3.50 -13.52
C VAL A 79 2.18 4.67 -13.96
N ILE A 80 3.48 4.47 -14.13
CA ILE A 80 4.42 5.51 -14.56
C ILE A 80 4.01 6.09 -15.92
N ARG A 81 3.62 5.24 -16.88
CA ARG A 81 3.15 5.69 -18.19
C ARG A 81 1.94 6.59 -18.07
N VAL A 82 0.91 6.18 -17.32
CA VAL A 82 -0.32 6.95 -17.13
C VAL A 82 -0.03 8.31 -16.48
N LEU A 83 0.87 8.36 -15.49
CA LEU A 83 1.28 9.62 -14.87
C LEU A 83 2.06 10.53 -15.83
N ARG A 84 2.90 9.99 -16.70
CA ARG A 84 3.63 10.76 -17.72
C ARG A 84 2.72 11.37 -18.78
N GLU A 85 1.55 10.77 -19.00
CA GLU A 85 0.50 11.32 -19.87
C GLU A 85 -0.31 12.44 -19.19
N GLY A 86 -0.02 12.76 -17.92
CA GLY A 86 -0.67 13.83 -17.17
C GLY A 86 -2.00 13.42 -16.53
N ALA A 87 -2.32 12.12 -16.52
CA ALA A 87 -3.53 11.64 -15.86
C ALA A 87 -3.44 11.81 -14.34
N SER A 88 -4.58 12.11 -13.72
CA SER A 88 -4.70 12.31 -12.27
C SER A 88 -6.05 11.82 -11.75
N LEU A 89 -6.18 11.71 -10.43
CA LEU A 89 -7.48 11.55 -9.79
C LEU A 89 -8.19 12.91 -9.79
N TYR A 90 -9.10 13.11 -10.74
CA TYR A 90 -9.78 14.40 -10.93
C TYR A 90 -10.89 14.68 -9.91
N GLY A 91 -11.41 13.67 -9.22
CA GLY A 91 -12.44 13.83 -8.18
C GLY A 91 -13.81 14.31 -8.67
N SER A 92 -14.02 14.45 -9.98
CA SER A 92 -15.27 14.95 -10.56
C SER A 92 -15.47 14.47 -12.00
N GLY A 93 -16.70 14.05 -12.32
CA GLY A 93 -17.08 13.63 -13.68
C GLY A 93 -16.50 12.27 -14.09
N THR A 94 -16.86 11.84 -15.31
CA THR A 94 -16.26 10.66 -15.93
C THR A 94 -14.93 11.01 -16.59
N THR A 95 -14.00 10.06 -16.61
CA THR A 95 -12.66 10.23 -17.18
C THR A 95 -12.50 9.37 -18.44
N VAL A 96 -11.53 9.73 -19.28
CA VAL A 96 -11.15 8.90 -20.45
C VAL A 96 -10.66 7.50 -20.02
N LEU A 97 -10.14 7.34 -18.80
CA LEU A 97 -9.73 6.06 -18.25
C LEU A 97 -10.93 5.17 -17.91
N ASP A 98 -12.09 5.73 -17.57
CA ASP A 98 -13.30 4.95 -17.29
C ASP A 98 -13.72 4.15 -18.53
N SER A 99 -13.54 4.73 -19.72
CA SER A 99 -13.81 4.06 -20.99
C SER A 99 -12.82 2.91 -21.27
N SER A 100 -11.61 2.97 -20.70
CA SER A 100 -10.59 1.93 -20.84
C SER A 100 -10.91 0.66 -20.03
N ILE A 101 -11.83 0.74 -19.05
CA ILE A 101 -12.30 -0.43 -18.28
C ILE A 101 -12.96 -1.46 -19.20
N GLN A 102 -13.44 -1.10 -20.39
CA GLN A 102 -13.91 -2.09 -21.37
C GLN A 102 -12.81 -3.05 -21.85
N ALA A 103 -11.52 -2.71 -21.73
CA ALA A 103 -10.42 -3.66 -21.95
C ALA A 103 -10.34 -4.72 -20.83
N ALA A 104 -10.98 -4.49 -19.68
CA ALA A 104 -11.18 -5.45 -18.58
C ALA A 104 -12.40 -6.39 -18.80
N LYS A 105 -12.88 -6.53 -20.05
CA LYS A 105 -13.81 -7.58 -20.51
C LYS A 105 -13.54 -9.00 -19.96
N PRO A 106 -12.30 -9.42 -19.62
CA PRO A 106 -12.09 -10.72 -18.97
C PRO A 106 -12.75 -10.85 -17.59
N LEU A 107 -12.91 -9.78 -16.81
CA LEU A 107 -13.46 -9.87 -15.45
C LEU A 107 -14.98 -10.10 -15.43
N THR A 108 -15.74 -9.40 -16.27
CA THR A 108 -17.20 -9.60 -16.35
C THR A 108 -17.57 -10.98 -16.91
N ARG A 109 -16.77 -11.51 -17.84
CA ARG A 109 -16.92 -12.88 -18.36
C ARG A 109 -16.50 -13.96 -17.37
N ARG A 110 -15.55 -13.68 -16.48
CA ARG A 110 -15.04 -14.67 -15.52
C ARG A 110 -15.99 -14.91 -14.33
N PHE A 111 -16.90 -13.98 -14.08
CA PHE A 111 -17.83 -14.03 -12.96
C PHE A 111 -19.31 -14.02 -13.38
N ASP A 112 -19.62 -14.23 -14.67
CA ASP A 112 -20.99 -14.19 -15.22
C ASP A 112 -21.80 -12.98 -14.73
N TRP A 113 -21.13 -11.83 -14.63
CA TRP A 113 -21.75 -10.62 -14.10
C TRP A 113 -22.87 -10.18 -15.05
N PRO A 114 -24.13 -10.04 -14.58
CA PRO A 114 -25.24 -9.70 -15.45
C PRO A 114 -24.99 -8.34 -16.10
N ALA A 115 -25.13 -8.30 -17.43
CA ALA A 115 -25.14 -7.02 -18.14
C ALA A 115 -26.35 -6.20 -17.66
N PRO A 116 -26.19 -4.87 -17.50
CA PRO A 116 -27.33 -3.99 -17.23
C PRO A 116 -28.36 -4.00 -18.36
#